data_AF-A0A0R2TPE9-F1
#
_entry.id   AF-A0A0R2TPE9-F1
#
_cell.length_a   1.000
_cell.length_b   1.000
_cell.length_c   1.000
_cell.angle_alpha   90.00
_cell.angle_beta   90.00
_cell.angle_gamma   90.00
#
_symmetry.space_group_name_H-M   'P 1'
#
loop_
_entity.id
_entity.type
_entity.pdbx_description
1 polymer ?
#
loop_
_entity_poly.entity_id
_entity_poly.type
_entity_poly.pdbx_seq_one_letter_code
_entity_poly.pdbx_strand_id
1 'polypeptide(L)'
;MKLHFDTDTGIGTAARMGLIVLEADETLEPEFTLLNQRQDISIYHNRIKMATQITPQTLAAMEAELPLAAGMFPDCGMDVIGYGCTSAATVIGPARVKSAIQKTQSQAKVTEPLSALIAACNTLGLKKIGFLTPYVPEVSKLMIQRLEEAGISITGFASFEESDDRVVARISPNAILNGIK
;
A
#
# COMPACT_ATOMS: atom_id res chain seq x y z
N MET A 1 -27.59 12.42 36.90
CA MET A 1 -28.26 11.11 36.74
C MET A 1 -27.45 10.29 35.75
N LYS A 2 -26.98 9.10 36.13
CA LYS A 2 -26.21 8.20 35.25
C LYS A 2 -27.19 7.26 34.52
N LEU A 3 -27.00 7.08 33.21
CA LEU A 3 -27.80 6.16 32.41
C LEU A 3 -27.14 4.77 32.36
N HIS A 4 -27.95 3.71 32.29
CA HIS A 4 -27.49 2.36 31.97
C HIS A 4 -27.27 2.22 30.46
N PHE A 5 -26.30 1.40 30.07
CA PHE A 5 -26.03 1.04 28.67
C PHE A 5 -25.41 -0.37 28.62
N ASP A 6 -25.52 -0.99 27.45
CA ASP A 6 -24.88 -2.25 27.07
C ASP A 6 -23.99 -2.03 25.84
N THR A 7 -23.10 -2.98 25.53
CA THR A 7 -22.18 -2.93 24.39
C THR A 7 -22.32 -4.17 23.51
N ASP A 8 -22.13 -4.02 22.19
CA ASP A 8 -22.01 -5.15 21.25
C ASP A 8 -20.53 -5.58 21.06
N THR A 9 -20.25 -6.40 20.04
CA THR A 9 -18.90 -6.88 19.71
C THR A 9 -18.04 -5.85 18.97
N GLY A 10 -18.58 -4.66 18.67
CA GLY A 10 -17.96 -3.64 17.85
C GLY A 10 -17.93 -3.99 16.36
N ILE A 11 -17.19 -3.18 15.61
CA ILE A 11 -16.98 -3.34 14.16
C ILE A 11 -15.76 -4.22 13.85
N GLY A 12 -15.68 -4.70 12.60
CA GLY A 12 -14.58 -5.56 12.16
C GLY A 12 -14.69 -6.98 12.72
N THR A 13 -15.89 -7.54 12.77
CA THR A 13 -16.16 -8.88 13.31
C THR A 13 -15.57 -10.01 12.46
N ALA A 14 -15.36 -9.77 11.17
CA ALA A 14 -14.66 -10.69 10.28
C ALA A 14 -13.17 -10.34 10.13
N ALA A 15 -12.83 -9.05 10.07
CA ALA A 15 -11.44 -8.58 10.05
C ALA A 15 -11.31 -7.08 10.42
N ARG A 16 -10.18 -6.74 11.03
CA ARG A 16 -9.71 -5.38 11.32
C ARG A 16 -8.46 -5.08 10.49
N MET A 17 -8.62 -4.21 9.50
CA MET A 17 -7.55 -3.83 8.58
C MET A 17 -7.01 -2.45 8.94
N GLY A 18 -5.69 -2.34 9.07
CA GLY A 18 -4.98 -1.07 9.08
C GLY A 18 -4.42 -0.75 7.70
N LEU A 19 -4.48 0.51 7.30
CA LEU A 19 -3.86 1.00 6.07
C LEU A 19 -2.99 2.22 6.39
N ILE A 20 -1.69 2.11 6.14
CA ILE A 20 -0.75 3.22 6.24
C ILE A 20 -0.62 3.83 4.85
N VAL A 21 -1.19 5.02 4.66
CA VAL A 21 -1.17 5.77 3.40
C VAL A 21 -0.19 6.95 3.47
N LEU A 22 0.23 7.47 2.33
CA LEU A 22 1.14 8.61 2.28
C LEU A 22 0.46 9.91 2.74
N GLU A 23 1.23 10.82 3.34
CA GLU A 23 0.74 12.16 3.69
C GLU A 23 0.08 12.90 2.51
N ALA A 24 0.59 12.68 1.29
CA ALA A 24 0.07 13.29 0.07
C ALA A 24 -0.94 12.42 -0.70
N ASP A 25 -1.27 11.21 -0.21
CA ASP A 25 -2.18 10.30 -0.92
C ASP A 25 -3.60 10.88 -0.95
N GLU A 26 -4.20 10.95 -2.14
CA GLU A 26 -5.58 11.38 -2.38
C GLU A 26 -6.46 10.24 -2.94
N THR A 27 -5.87 9.06 -3.20
CA THR A 27 -6.46 8.01 -4.07
C THR A 27 -6.80 6.72 -3.34
N LEU A 28 -5.95 6.26 -2.43
CA LEU A 28 -6.03 4.90 -1.92
C LEU A 28 -7.21 4.71 -0.95
N GLU A 29 -7.46 5.70 -0.08
CA GLU A 29 -8.59 5.67 0.86
C GLU A 29 -9.97 5.62 0.17
N PRO A 30 -10.27 6.50 -0.83
CA PRO A 30 -11.53 6.38 -1.57
C PRO A 30 -11.61 5.11 -2.41
N GLU A 31 -10.51 4.64 -3.01
CA GLU A 31 -10.48 3.37 -3.76
C GLU A 31 -10.79 2.16 -2.87
N PHE A 32 -10.21 2.09 -1.67
CA PHE A 32 -10.51 1.03 -0.71
C PHE A 32 -11.96 1.05 -0.24
N THR A 33 -12.58 2.24 -0.17
CA THR A 33 -14.01 2.36 0.14
C THR A 33 -14.88 1.68 -0.92
N LEU A 34 -14.49 1.77 -2.19
CA LEU A 34 -15.21 1.11 -3.29
C LEU A 34 -15.03 -0.41 -3.27
N LEU A 35 -13.85 -0.88 -2.83
CA LEU A 35 -13.51 -2.30 -2.74
C LEU A 35 -14.12 -2.98 -1.51
N ASN A 36 -14.22 -2.27 -0.39
CA ASN A 36 -14.74 -2.82 0.87
C ASN A 36 -16.26 -2.69 0.98
N GLN A 37 -16.98 -3.55 0.25
CA GLN A 37 -18.45 -3.62 0.31
C GLN A 37 -18.96 -4.44 1.52
N ARG A 38 -18.06 -4.97 2.35
CA ARG A 38 -18.38 -5.83 3.49
C ARG A 38 -18.47 -5.02 4.78
N GLN A 39 -19.63 -5.08 5.44
CA GLN A 39 -19.88 -4.36 6.70
C GLN A 39 -19.19 -5.00 7.91
N ASP A 40 -18.75 -6.26 7.80
CA ASP A 40 -18.05 -7.00 8.85
C ASP A 40 -16.52 -6.84 8.80
N ILE A 41 -16.00 -6.05 7.86
CA ILE A 41 -14.58 -5.67 7.78
C ILE A 41 -14.44 -4.18 8.08
N SER A 42 -13.67 -3.84 9.11
CA SER A 42 -13.35 -2.46 9.44
C SER A 42 -11.99 -2.07 8.86
N ILE A 43 -11.90 -0.87 8.29
CA ILE A 43 -10.65 -0.31 7.77
C ILE A 43 -10.31 0.96 8.54
N TYR A 44 -9.11 1.01 9.10
CA TYR A 44 -8.55 2.15 9.80
C TYR A 44 -7.37 2.70 9.00
N HIS A 45 -7.25 4.01 8.93
CA HIS A 45 -6.20 4.68 8.15
C HIS A 45 -5.30 5.50 9.06
N ASN A 46 -4.00 5.35 8.87
CA ASN A 46 -2.99 6.26 9.41
C ASN A 46 -2.15 6.81 8.27
N ARG A 47 -1.62 8.02 8.45
CA ARG A 47 -0.75 8.66 7.48
C ARG A 47 0.71 8.61 7.93
N ILE A 48 1.60 8.38 6.97
CA ILE A 48 3.05 8.48 7.16
C ILE A 48 3.56 9.72 6.42
N LYS A 49 4.41 10.49 7.10
CA LYS A 49 5.05 11.66 6.50
C LYS A 49 5.94 11.23 5.33
N MET A 50 5.93 12.02 4.26
CA MET A 50 6.73 11.76 3.08
C MET A 50 7.48 13.02 2.64
N ALA A 51 8.69 12.84 2.10
CA ALA A 51 9.42 13.96 1.51
C ALA A 51 8.73 14.43 0.22
N THR A 52 8.79 15.74 -0.07
CA THR A 52 8.24 16.31 -1.30
C THR A 52 8.98 15.83 -2.56
N GLN A 53 10.23 15.40 -2.43
CA GLN A 53 11.04 14.86 -3.51
C GLN A 53 11.20 13.35 -3.33
N ILE A 54 10.82 12.60 -4.36
CA ILE A 54 10.86 11.14 -4.36
C ILE A 54 12.22 10.68 -4.90
N THR A 55 13.09 10.24 -3.99
CA THR A 55 14.40 9.66 -4.30
C THR A 55 14.57 8.36 -3.52
N PRO A 56 15.48 7.45 -3.95
CA PRO A 56 15.75 6.23 -3.20
C PRO A 56 16.11 6.49 -1.72
N GLN A 57 16.81 7.58 -1.43
CA GLN A 57 17.20 7.95 -0.07
C GLN A 57 16.00 8.41 0.76
N THR A 58 15.13 9.27 0.22
CA THR A 58 13.94 9.73 0.95
C THR A 58 12.93 8.60 1.17
N LEU A 59 12.79 7.71 0.19
CA LEU A 59 11.97 6.50 0.29
C LEU A 59 12.49 5.53 1.37
N ALA A 60 13.81 5.29 1.42
CA ALA A 60 14.40 4.42 2.43
C ALA A 60 14.23 4.97 3.86
N ALA A 61 14.25 6.30 4.04
CA ALA A 61 14.09 6.94 5.34
C ALA A 61 12.71 6.68 5.98
N MET A 62 11.70 6.37 5.17
CA MET A 62 10.34 6.12 5.66
C MET A 62 10.24 4.87 6.57
N GLU A 63 11.17 3.92 6.49
CA GLU A 63 11.18 2.73 7.35
C GLU A 63 11.20 3.10 8.84
N ALA A 64 11.89 4.19 9.21
CA ALA A 64 11.99 4.64 10.60
C ALA A 64 10.66 5.17 11.17
N GLU A 65 9.76 5.64 10.29
CA GLU A 65 8.48 6.25 10.64
C GLU A 65 7.33 5.22 10.68
N LEU A 66 7.50 4.07 10.01
CA LEU A 66 6.50 2.99 9.99
C LEU A 66 6.01 2.53 11.37
N PRO A 67 6.87 2.35 12.40
CA PRO A 67 6.41 1.94 13.73
C PRO A 67 5.48 2.97 14.38
N LEU A 68 5.75 4.27 14.17
CA LEU A 68 4.92 5.36 14.70
C LEU A 68 3.55 5.36 14.03
N ALA A 69 3.51 5.31 12.69
CA ALA A 69 2.26 5.24 11.95
C ALA A 69 1.45 3.98 12.29
N ALA A 70 2.09 2.82 12.44
CA ALA A 70 1.43 1.58 12.85
C ALA A 70 0.94 1.61 14.32
N GLY A 71 1.64 2.33 15.19
CA GLY A 71 1.30 2.44 16.61
C GLY A 71 0.09 3.33 16.89
N MET A 72 -0.38 4.10 15.91
CA MET A 72 -1.53 5.00 16.06
C MET A 72 -2.88 4.34 15.74
N PHE A 73 -2.91 3.07 15.33
CA PHE A 73 -4.18 2.35 15.16
C PHE A 73 -4.88 2.15 16.51
N PRO A 74 -6.22 2.03 16.53
CA PRO A 74 -6.95 1.72 17.76
C PRO A 74 -6.47 0.41 18.40
N ASP A 75 -6.52 0.35 19.74
CA ASP A 75 -6.18 -0.85 20.51
C ASP A 75 -7.32 -1.88 20.48
N CYS A 76 -7.69 -2.30 19.26
CA CYS A 76 -8.62 -3.40 19.00
C CYS A 76 -7.93 -4.58 18.33
N GLY A 77 -6.61 -4.54 18.16
CA GLY A 77 -5.83 -5.55 17.44
C GLY A 77 -6.11 -5.54 15.94
N MET A 78 -5.08 -5.29 15.13
CA MET A 78 -5.18 -5.37 13.67
C MET A 78 -4.89 -6.79 13.19
N ASP A 79 -5.78 -7.36 12.37
CA ASP A 79 -5.54 -8.66 11.72
C ASP A 79 -4.50 -8.54 10.60
N VAL A 80 -4.55 -7.42 9.86
CA VAL A 80 -3.65 -7.13 8.76
C VAL A 80 -3.40 -5.63 8.65
N ILE A 81 -2.17 -5.26 8.30
CA ILE A 81 -1.77 -3.89 7.99
C ILE A 81 -1.16 -3.84 6.60
N GLY A 82 -1.73 -3.00 5.74
CA GLY A 82 -1.17 -2.65 4.44
C GLY A 82 -0.32 -1.38 4.53
N TYR A 83 0.89 -1.40 4.00
CA TYR A 83 1.64 -0.17 3.72
C TYR A 83 1.44 0.23 2.26
N GLY A 84 0.70 1.30 2.00
CA GLY A 84 0.19 1.68 0.67
C GLY A 84 1.21 2.27 -0.31
N CYS A 85 2.47 2.45 0.08
CA CYS A 85 3.48 3.04 -0.80
C CYS A 85 4.27 1.98 -1.56
N THR A 86 3.98 1.84 -2.85
CA THR A 86 4.66 0.89 -3.73
C THR A 86 6.15 1.19 -3.88
N SER A 87 6.51 2.45 -4.12
CA SER A 87 7.90 2.88 -4.36
C SER A 87 8.76 2.70 -3.11
N ALA A 88 8.29 3.16 -1.95
CA ALA A 88 9.02 2.99 -0.69
C ALA A 88 9.10 1.53 -0.25
N ALA A 89 8.02 0.75 -0.38
CA ALA A 89 8.05 -0.67 -0.06
C ALA A 89 9.05 -1.44 -0.94
N THR A 90 9.16 -1.06 -2.22
CA THR A 90 10.12 -1.64 -3.15
C THR A 90 11.57 -1.33 -2.74
N VAL A 91 11.86 -0.09 -2.32
CA VAL A 91 13.20 0.35 -1.88
C VAL A 91 13.57 -0.23 -0.51
N ILE A 92 12.64 -0.19 0.46
CA ILE A 92 12.86 -0.68 1.83
C ILE A 92 12.97 -2.21 1.83
N GLY A 93 12.09 -2.87 1.06
CA GLY A 93 11.96 -4.32 0.98
C GLY A 93 10.84 -4.88 1.88
N PRO A 94 10.06 -5.86 1.42
CA PRO A 94 8.88 -6.36 2.16
C PRO A 94 9.19 -6.88 3.58
N ALA A 95 10.32 -7.57 3.76
CA ALA A 95 10.72 -8.11 5.05
C ALA A 95 11.00 -7.01 6.08
N ARG A 96 11.58 -5.89 5.63
CA ARG A 96 11.90 -4.72 6.47
C ARG A 96 10.66 -3.91 6.79
N VAL A 97 9.77 -3.69 5.81
CA VAL A 97 8.45 -3.10 6.05
C VAL A 97 7.68 -3.90 7.11
N LYS A 98 7.62 -5.22 6.95
CA LYS A 98 7.00 -6.13 7.93
C LYS A 98 7.62 -5.99 9.31
N SER A 99 8.95 -6.08 9.40
CA SER A 99 9.67 -5.95 10.67
C SER A 99 9.40 -4.62 11.35
N ALA A 100 9.41 -3.51 10.60
CA ALA A 100 9.17 -2.17 11.13
C ALA A 100 7.74 -2.03 11.70
N ILE A 101 6.71 -2.46 10.96
CA ILE A 101 5.31 -2.41 11.41
C ILE A 101 5.10 -3.31 12.64
N GLN A 102 5.68 -4.51 12.65
CA GLN A 102 5.52 -5.47 13.74
C GLN A 102 6.23 -5.06 15.04
N LYS A 103 7.04 -3.99 15.05
CA LYS A 103 7.57 -3.39 16.29
C LYS A 103 6.46 -2.87 17.21
N THR A 104 5.37 -2.35 16.64
CA THR A 104 4.22 -1.85 17.40
C THR A 104 2.96 -2.70 17.22
N GLN A 105 2.87 -3.47 16.13
CA GLN A 105 1.71 -4.31 15.80
C GLN A 105 2.15 -5.78 15.62
N SER A 106 2.65 -6.39 16.69
CA SER A 106 3.38 -7.68 16.65
C SER A 106 2.59 -8.86 16.08
N GLN A 107 1.26 -8.87 16.24
CA GLN A 107 0.38 -9.94 15.77
C GLN A 107 -0.19 -9.71 14.37
N ALA A 108 -0.09 -8.48 13.85
CA ALA A 108 -0.67 -8.14 12.55
C ALA A 108 0.10 -8.83 11.43
N LYS A 109 -0.64 -9.40 10.47
CA LYS A 109 -0.07 -9.71 9.15
C LYS A 109 0.29 -8.39 8.46
N VAL A 110 1.33 -8.39 7.64
CA VAL A 110 1.76 -7.18 6.92
C VAL A 110 1.82 -7.47 5.43
N THR A 111 1.33 -6.54 4.64
CA THR A 111 1.43 -6.56 3.18
C THR A 111 1.77 -5.18 2.63
N GLU A 112 2.18 -5.14 1.38
CA GLU A 112 2.45 -3.93 0.61
C GLU A 112 2.13 -4.20 -0.88
N PRO A 113 1.97 -3.18 -1.73
CA PRO A 113 1.46 -3.31 -3.10
C PRO A 113 2.16 -4.34 -3.98
N LEU A 114 3.49 -4.47 -3.89
CA LEU A 114 4.25 -5.39 -4.73
C LEU A 114 4.02 -6.86 -4.32
N SER A 115 4.05 -7.15 -3.02
CA SER A 115 3.67 -8.47 -2.48
C SER A 115 2.21 -8.80 -2.80
N ALA A 116 1.32 -7.82 -2.72
CA ALA A 116 -0.09 -7.98 -3.09
C ALA A 116 -0.27 -8.29 -4.59
N LEU A 117 0.47 -7.60 -5.47
CA LEU A 117 0.48 -7.88 -6.91
C LEU A 117 1.01 -9.29 -7.21
N ILE A 118 2.11 -9.70 -6.58
CA ILE A 118 2.67 -11.04 -6.75
C ILE A 118 1.65 -12.11 -6.29
N ALA A 119 1.01 -11.91 -5.14
CA ALA A 119 -0.03 -12.80 -4.64
C ALA A 119 -1.24 -12.88 -5.59
N ALA A 120 -1.67 -11.75 -6.15
CA ALA A 120 -2.75 -11.69 -7.13
C ALA A 120 -2.38 -12.43 -8.42
N CYS A 121 -1.20 -12.20 -8.99
CA CYS A 121 -0.73 -12.90 -10.17
C CYS A 121 -0.67 -14.42 -9.95
N ASN A 122 -0.16 -14.88 -8.80
CA ASN A 122 -0.11 -16.30 -8.48
C ASN A 122 -1.51 -16.91 -8.32
N THR A 123 -2.42 -16.19 -7.67
CA THR A 123 -3.82 -16.62 -7.48
C THR A 123 -4.55 -16.74 -8.82
N LEU A 124 -4.28 -15.81 -9.74
CA LEU A 124 -4.90 -15.77 -11.07
C LEU A 124 -4.16 -16.63 -12.13
N GLY A 125 -3.03 -17.25 -11.76
CA GLY A 125 -2.20 -18.02 -12.70
C GLY A 125 -1.49 -17.16 -13.76
N LEU A 126 -1.33 -15.86 -13.53
CA LEU A 126 -0.67 -14.93 -14.45
C LEU A 126 0.85 -15.05 -14.34
N LYS A 127 1.51 -15.30 -15.48
CA LYS A 127 2.97 -15.37 -15.60
C LYS A 127 3.58 -14.29 -16.50
N LYS A 128 2.74 -13.57 -17.24
CA LYS A 128 3.11 -12.53 -18.18
C LYS A 128 2.12 -11.38 -18.07
N ILE A 129 2.61 -10.17 -17.79
CA ILE A 129 1.77 -8.97 -17.64
C ILE A 129 2.37 -7.77 -18.38
N GLY A 130 1.52 -6.84 -18.81
CA GLY A 130 1.94 -5.48 -19.13
C GLY A 130 2.06 -4.66 -17.85
N PHE A 131 2.96 -3.68 -17.82
CA PHE A 131 3.27 -2.91 -16.62
C PHE A 131 3.33 -1.41 -16.93
N LEU A 132 2.32 -0.68 -16.47
CA LEU A 132 2.24 0.77 -16.54
C LEU A 132 2.48 1.34 -15.16
N THR A 133 3.43 2.27 -15.03
CA THR A 133 3.72 2.95 -13.76
C THR A 133 3.70 4.46 -13.94
N PRO A 134 3.56 5.23 -12.84
CA PRO A 134 3.80 6.67 -12.91
C PRO A 134 5.27 7.03 -12.64
N TYR A 135 6.11 6.07 -12.24
CA TYR A 135 7.39 6.34 -11.58
C TYR A 135 8.56 6.53 -12.54
N VAL A 136 9.53 7.32 -12.10
CA VAL A 136 10.83 7.47 -12.76
C VAL A 136 11.52 6.11 -13.05
N PRO A 137 12.37 6.02 -14.09
CA PRO A 137 12.91 4.76 -14.59
C PRO A 137 13.62 3.89 -13.54
N GLU A 138 14.34 4.49 -12.58
CA GLU A 138 15.09 3.76 -11.56
C GLU A 138 14.17 2.93 -10.63
N VAL A 139 13.06 3.53 -10.19
CA VAL A 139 12.06 2.86 -9.34
C VAL A 139 11.35 1.77 -10.14
N SER A 140 10.92 2.10 -11.35
CA SER A 140 10.24 1.15 -12.25
C SER A 140 11.10 -0.07 -12.56
N LYS A 141 12.41 0.12 -12.80
CA LYS A 141 13.34 -0.98 -13.04
C LYS A 141 13.46 -1.92 -11.85
N LEU A 142 13.54 -1.38 -10.64
CA LEU A 142 13.61 -2.19 -9.42
C LEU A 142 12.32 -3.00 -9.24
N MET A 143 11.15 -2.39 -9.48
CA MET A 143 9.87 -3.09 -9.42
C MET A 143 9.78 -4.25 -10.43
N ILE A 144 10.18 -4.01 -11.68
CA ILE A 144 10.21 -5.02 -12.74
C ILE A 144 11.11 -6.18 -12.31
N GLN A 145 12.32 -5.88 -11.83
CA GLN A 145 13.27 -6.91 -11.37
C GLN A 145 12.65 -7.80 -10.28
N ARG A 146 11.93 -7.20 -9.31
CA ARG A 146 11.27 -7.97 -8.24
C ARG A 146 10.14 -8.85 -8.75
N LEU A 147 9.37 -8.38 -9.74
CA LEU A 147 8.32 -9.18 -10.38
C LEU A 147 8.93 -10.35 -11.16
N GLU A 148 10.03 -10.12 -11.87
CA GLU A 148 10.77 -11.15 -12.60
C GLU A 148 11.40 -12.19 -11.65
N GLU A 149 11.99 -11.75 -10.54
CA GLU A 149 12.47 -12.63 -9.45
C GLU A 149 11.34 -13.51 -8.88
N ALA A 150 10.10 -13.00 -8.86
CA ALA A 150 8.91 -13.73 -8.45
C ALA A 150 8.31 -14.63 -9.56
N GLY A 151 8.95 -14.72 -10.73
CA GLY A 151 8.51 -15.54 -11.85
C GLY A 151 7.36 -14.93 -12.67
N ILE A 152 7.23 -13.60 -12.65
CA ILE A 152 6.25 -12.83 -13.43
C ILE A 152 7.01 -12.00 -14.45
N SER A 153 6.93 -12.37 -15.73
CA SER A 153 7.61 -11.64 -16.81
C SER A 153 6.82 -10.42 -17.26
N ILE A 154 7.52 -9.30 -17.49
CA ILE A 154 6.91 -8.08 -18.02
C ILE A 154 7.04 -8.08 -19.54
N THR A 155 5.91 -8.16 -20.25
CA THR A 155 5.88 -8.27 -21.72
C THR A 155 5.70 -6.92 -22.43
N GLY A 156 5.34 -5.88 -21.68
CA GLY A 156 5.23 -4.51 -22.16
C GLY A 156 5.37 -3.57 -20.97
N PHE A 157 6.09 -2.46 -21.16
CA PHE A 157 6.36 -1.48 -20.12
C PHE A 157 6.14 -0.07 -20.65
N ALA A 158 5.47 0.75 -19.84
CA ALA A 158 5.34 2.19 -20.06
C ALA A 158 5.38 2.90 -18.70
N SER A 159 5.86 4.15 -18.70
CA SER A 159 5.82 5.00 -17.53
C SER A 159 5.48 6.44 -17.87
N PHE A 160 4.79 7.13 -16.95
CA PHE A 160 4.61 8.59 -17.01
C PHE A 160 5.83 9.37 -16.51
N GLU A 161 6.79 8.71 -15.86
CA GLU A 161 8.04 9.30 -15.32
C GLU A 161 7.83 10.56 -14.46
N GLU A 162 6.75 10.59 -13.68
CA GLU A 162 6.43 11.66 -12.75
C GLU A 162 7.09 11.43 -11.39
N SER A 163 7.59 12.51 -10.78
CA SER A 163 8.34 12.50 -9.52
C SER A 163 7.57 13.14 -8.35
N ASP A 164 6.45 13.82 -8.64
CA ASP A 164 5.58 14.43 -7.64
C ASP A 164 4.29 13.60 -7.45
N ASP A 165 4.14 12.96 -6.29
CA ASP A 165 2.96 12.14 -5.97
C ASP A 165 1.63 12.90 -6.05
N ARG A 166 1.65 14.24 -5.85
CA ARG A 166 0.44 15.08 -6.00
C ARG A 166 -0.02 15.15 -7.45
N VAL A 167 0.90 15.06 -8.39
CA VAL A 167 0.60 14.99 -9.82
C VAL A 167 0.20 13.57 -10.19
N VAL A 168 0.88 12.56 -9.66
CA VAL A 168 0.55 11.13 -9.86
C VAL A 168 -0.91 10.84 -9.49
N ALA A 169 -1.37 11.33 -8.33
CA ALA A 169 -2.74 11.18 -7.85
C ALA A 169 -3.81 11.77 -8.80
N ARG A 170 -3.39 12.61 -9.76
CA ARG A 170 -4.26 13.34 -10.69
C ARG A 170 -4.06 12.94 -12.15
N ILE A 171 -3.27 11.90 -12.43
CA ILE A 171 -3.16 11.34 -13.77
C ILE A 171 -4.54 10.88 -14.20
N SER A 172 -5.06 11.49 -15.27
CA SER A 172 -6.44 11.25 -15.69
C SER A 172 -6.65 9.80 -16.16
N PRO A 173 -7.87 9.24 -16.00
CA PRO A 173 -8.21 7.93 -16.57
C PRO A 173 -7.96 7.82 -18.08
N ASN A 174 -8.15 8.92 -18.82
CA ASN A 174 -7.85 8.96 -20.26
C ASN A 174 -6.35 8.81 -20.56
N ALA A 175 -5.49 9.41 -19.74
CA ALA A 175 -4.04 9.25 -19.87
C ALA A 175 -3.63 7.80 -19.58
N ILE A 176 -4.19 7.19 -18.53
CA ILE A 176 -3.98 5.78 -18.19
C ILE A 176 -4.42 4.88 -19.35
N LEU A 177 -5.63 5.08 -19.88
CA LEU A 177 -6.15 4.31 -21.02
C LEU A 177 -5.29 4.46 -22.28
N ASN A 178 -4.75 5.65 -22.54
CA ASN A 178 -3.86 5.87 -23.67
C ASN A 178 -2.48 5.23 -23.46
N GLY A 179 -2.01 5.10 -22.22
CA GLY A 179 -0.73 4.48 -21.89
C GLY A 179 -0.68 2.96 -22.00
N ILE A 180 -1.83 2.30 -22.17
CA ILE A 180 -1.94 0.83 -22.32
C ILE A 180 -2.35 0.39 -23.75
N LYS A 181 -2.41 1.32 -24.70
CA LYS A 181 -2.67 1.03 -26.12
C LYS A 181 -1.38 0.67 -26.84
#